data_AF-D0N9G9-F1
#
_entry.id   AF-D0N9G9-F1
#
_cell.length_a   1.000
_cell.length_b   1.000
_cell.length_c   1.000
_cell.angle_alpha   90.00
_cell.angle_beta   90.00
_cell.angle_gamma   90.00
#
_symmetry.space_group_name_H-M   'P 1'
#
loop_
_entity.id
_entity.type
_entity.pdbx_description
1 polymer ?
#
loop_
_entity_poly.entity_id
_entity_poly.type
_entity_poly.pdbx_seq_one_letter_code
_entity_poly.pdbx_strand_id
1 'polypeptide(L)'
;MSSPQQRFLKVWERTQYTRETSWPHVIMVLFVSPLPCLIITVLSDVMPLDEPSGGIKVNKMFQIRQYYSYVVMSFLCAQQFRTSVRALPYPNWRVWRNTFIVAGLTVAVLHGSALWIGFPVPFSIVIAMPAWVVIITISMAIEWLRPIQQNPGTGTMVINTIKVWL
;
A
#
# COMPACT_ATOMS: atom_id res chain seq x y z
N MET A 1 -11.95 -5.49 23.96
CA MET A 1 -13.28 -4.87 23.76
C MET A 1 -13.26 -3.50 24.41
N SER A 2 -13.57 -2.42 23.69
CA SER A 2 -13.66 -1.06 24.27
C SER A 2 -14.84 -0.99 25.24
N SER A 3 -14.69 -0.32 26.38
CA SER A 3 -15.78 -0.17 27.34
C SER A 3 -16.95 0.63 26.72
N PRO A 4 -18.20 0.41 27.18
CA PRO A 4 -19.37 1.14 26.67
C PRO A 4 -19.17 2.66 26.69
N GLN A 5 -18.58 3.21 27.75
CA GLN A 5 -18.23 4.63 27.88
C GLN A 5 -17.30 5.13 26.77
N GLN A 6 -16.26 4.37 26.40
CA GLN A 6 -15.35 4.76 25.31
C GLN A 6 -16.05 4.79 23.95
N ARG A 7 -17.05 3.92 23.75
CA ARG A 7 -17.83 3.89 22.51
C ARG A 7 -18.72 5.12 22.40
N PHE A 8 -19.36 5.52 23.50
CA PHE A 8 -20.14 6.77 23.54
C PHE A 8 -19.26 7.99 23.28
N LEU A 9 -18.11 8.10 23.95
CA LEU A 9 -17.20 9.25 23.78
C LEU A 9 -16.76 9.44 22.32
N LYS A 10 -16.41 8.36 21.60
CA LYS A 10 -16.06 8.44 20.17
C LYS A 10 -17.22 8.86 19.26
N VAL A 11 -18.44 8.46 19.60
CA VAL A 11 -19.64 8.88 18.86
C VAL A 11 -19.93 10.36 19.12
N TRP A 12 -19.75 10.81 20.36
CA TRP A 12 -19.85 12.21 20.76
C TRP A 12 -18.78 13.08 20.08
N GLU A 13 -17.51 12.67 20.06
CA GLU A 13 -16.44 13.39 19.36
C GLU A 13 -16.72 13.55 17.86
N ARG A 14 -17.21 12.49 17.21
CA ARG A 14 -17.53 12.52 15.77
C ARG A 14 -18.72 13.44 15.48
N THR A 15 -19.74 13.42 16.33
CA THR A 15 -20.91 14.29 16.20
C THR A 15 -20.58 15.75 16.52
N GLN A 16 -19.69 16.01 17.48
CA GLN A 16 -19.16 17.35 17.73
C GLN A 16 -18.35 17.86 16.53
N TYR A 17 -17.47 17.03 15.97
CA TYR A 17 -16.74 17.38 14.76
C TYR A 17 -17.71 17.73 13.62
N THR A 18 -18.68 16.86 13.30
CA THR A 18 -19.67 17.15 12.25
C THR A 18 -20.50 18.41 12.52
N ARG A 19 -20.75 18.75 13.79
CA ARG A 19 -21.56 19.91 14.19
C ARG A 19 -20.77 21.22 14.22
N GLU A 20 -19.47 21.18 14.51
CA GLU A 20 -18.60 22.35 14.62
C GLU A 20 -17.76 22.61 13.36
N THR A 21 -17.72 21.67 12.41
CA THR A 21 -16.94 21.83 11.19
C THR A 21 -17.62 22.87 10.29
N SER A 22 -16.90 23.95 10.00
CA SER A 22 -17.35 24.98 9.06
C SER A 22 -17.40 24.42 7.64
N TRP A 23 -18.44 24.75 6.88
CA TRP A 23 -18.56 24.43 5.45
C TRP A 23 -17.29 24.67 4.61
N PRO A 24 -16.54 25.79 4.76
CA PRO A 24 -15.28 25.98 4.02
C PRO A 24 -14.21 24.93 4.38
N HIS A 25 -14.15 24.46 5.62
CA HIS A 25 -13.23 23.38 6.01
C HIS A 25 -13.57 22.06 5.31
N VAL A 26 -14.85 21.72 5.22
CA VAL A 26 -15.32 20.52 4.50
C VAL A 26 -14.94 20.58 3.02
N ILE A 27 -15.20 21.72 2.36
CA ILE A 27 -14.84 21.93 0.96
C ILE A 27 -13.32 21.83 0.77
N MET A 28 -12.53 22.45 1.64
CA MET A 28 -11.07 22.36 1.60
C MET A 28 -10.60 20.91 1.69
N VAL A 29 -11.12 20.12 2.64
CA VAL A 29 -10.75 18.70 2.81
C VAL A 29 -11.11 17.88 1.57
N LEU A 30 -12.28 18.11 0.98
CA LEU A 30 -12.72 17.43 -0.25
C LEU A 30 -11.79 17.69 -1.43
N PHE A 31 -11.29 18.91 -1.59
CA PHE A 31 -10.36 19.25 -2.67
C PHE A 31 -8.92 18.83 -2.36
N VAL A 32 -8.46 18.95 -1.12
CA VAL A 32 -7.06 18.69 -0.75
C VAL A 32 -6.77 17.20 -0.58
N SER A 33 -7.71 16.41 -0.05
CA SER A 33 -7.51 14.97 0.17
C SER A 33 -7.18 14.13 -1.08
N PRO A 34 -7.74 14.39 -2.29
CA PRO A 34 -7.34 13.67 -3.49
C PRO A 34 -6.03 14.15 -4.11
N LEU A 35 -5.54 15.36 -3.79
CA LEU A 35 -4.35 15.94 -4.44
C LEU A 35 -3.11 15.05 -4.36
N PRO A 36 -2.74 14.43 -3.22
CA PRO A 36 -1.58 13.55 -3.17
C PRO A 36 -1.70 12.36 -4.13
N CYS A 37 -2.89 11.77 -4.24
CA CYS A 37 -3.17 10.66 -5.15
C CYS A 37 -3.08 11.11 -6.62
N LEU A 38 -3.63 12.29 -6.95
CA LEU A 38 -3.53 12.86 -8.29
C LEU A 38 -2.08 13.15 -8.67
N ILE A 39 -1.29 13.74 -7.77
CA ILE A 39 0.13 14.01 -8.01
C ILE A 39 0.88 12.72 -8.34
N ILE A 40 0.71 11.68 -7.53
CA ILE A 40 1.32 10.36 -7.75
C ILE A 40 0.92 9.76 -9.11
N THR A 41 -0.35 9.89 -9.48
CA THR A 41 -0.89 9.33 -10.72
C THR A 41 -0.34 10.07 -11.93
N VAL A 42 -0.37 11.41 -11.90
CA VAL A 42 0.17 12.25 -12.97
C VAL A 42 1.67 12.01 -13.14
N LEU A 43 2.43 11.88 -12.05
CA LEU A 43 3.86 11.52 -12.12
C LEU A 43 4.08 10.17 -12.80
N SER A 44 3.15 9.22 -12.63
CA SER A 44 3.21 7.93 -13.32
C SER A 44 2.87 8.05 -14.81
N ASP A 45 1.88 8.87 -15.15
CA ASP A 45 1.34 8.98 -16.50
C ASP A 45 2.20 9.83 -17.44
N VAL A 46 2.93 10.81 -16.89
CA VAL A 46 3.83 11.69 -17.66
C VAL A 46 5.08 10.95 -18.15
N MET A 47 5.39 9.77 -17.60
CA MET A 47 6.55 8.98 -18.03
C MET A 47 6.36 8.46 -19.46
N PRO A 48 7.23 8.85 -20.43
CA PRO A 48 7.07 8.47 -21.83
C PRO A 48 7.23 6.96 -22.00
N LEU A 49 6.41 6.36 -22.87
CA LEU A 49 6.53 4.96 -23.24
C LEU A 49 6.92 4.86 -24.71
N ASP A 50 7.76 3.87 -25.02
CA ASP A 50 8.06 3.52 -26.40
C ASP A 50 6.97 2.59 -26.96
N GLU A 51 7.05 2.32 -28.26
CA GLU A 51 6.13 1.39 -28.88
C GLU A 51 6.27 -0.02 -28.27
N PRO A 52 5.13 -0.72 -28.04
CA PRO A 52 5.16 -2.05 -27.44
C PRO A 52 5.78 -3.12 -28.34
N SER A 53 5.82 -2.88 -29.65
CA SER A 53 6.47 -3.74 -30.66
C SER A 53 7.97 -3.93 -30.41
N GLY A 54 8.65 -2.93 -29.83
CA GLY A 54 10.08 -2.98 -29.48
C GLY A 54 10.39 -3.88 -28.27
N GLY A 55 9.38 -4.39 -27.58
CA GLY A 55 9.54 -5.30 -26.46
C GLY A 55 10.06 -4.61 -25.18
N ILE A 56 10.26 -5.42 -24.14
CA ILE A 56 10.61 -4.93 -22.79
C ILE A 56 12.01 -4.31 -22.69
N LYS A 57 12.94 -4.71 -23.58
CA LYS A 57 14.32 -4.21 -23.57
C LYS A 57 14.43 -2.76 -24.03
N VAL A 58 13.55 -2.36 -24.96
CA VAL A 58 13.45 -0.97 -25.44
C VAL A 58 12.68 -0.13 -24.41
N ASN A 59 11.60 -0.68 -23.87
CA ASN A 59 10.70 -0.03 -22.91
C ASN A 59 11.29 0.07 -21.48
N LYS A 60 12.43 0.73 -21.31
CA LYS A 60 13.06 0.94 -19.99
C LYS A 60 12.23 1.84 -19.08
N MET A 61 11.61 2.87 -19.64
CA MET A 61 10.76 3.79 -18.87
C MET A 61 9.51 3.10 -18.32
N PHE A 62 8.98 2.09 -19.05
CA PHE A 62 7.92 1.23 -18.54
C PHE A 62 8.33 0.54 -17.23
N GLN A 63 9.57 0.04 -17.13
CA GLN A 63 10.07 -0.60 -15.91
C GLN A 63 10.17 0.39 -14.75
N ILE A 64 10.66 1.60 -15.00
CA ILE A 64 10.77 2.67 -14.00
C ILE A 64 9.37 3.03 -13.48
N ARG A 65 8.41 3.21 -14.39
CA ARG A 65 7.02 3.50 -14.02
C ARG A 65 6.41 2.39 -13.17
N GLN A 66 6.56 1.13 -13.59
CA GLN A 66 6.08 -0.01 -12.81
C GLN A 66 6.70 -0.04 -11.41
N TYR A 67 8.02 0.15 -11.31
CA TYR A 67 8.72 0.19 -10.04
C TYR A 67 8.19 1.31 -9.13
N TYR A 68 8.06 2.52 -9.66
CA TYR A 68 7.49 3.66 -8.92
C TYR A 68 6.07 3.35 -8.40
N SER A 69 5.18 2.82 -9.23
CA SER A 69 3.82 2.46 -8.83
C SER A 69 3.81 1.43 -7.69
N TYR A 70 4.67 0.40 -7.77
CA TYR A 70 4.77 -0.60 -6.69
C TYR A 70 5.44 -0.07 -5.43
N VAL A 71 6.38 0.87 -5.52
CA VAL A 71 6.92 1.58 -4.34
C VAL A 71 5.81 2.31 -3.62
N VAL A 72 5.01 3.11 -4.35
CA VAL A 72 3.91 3.85 -3.73
C VAL A 72 2.87 2.90 -3.13
N MET A 73 2.44 1.89 -3.88
CA MET A 73 1.43 0.93 -3.43
C MET A 73 1.89 0.15 -2.19
N SER A 74 3.15 -0.32 -2.18
CA SER A 74 3.73 -1.05 -1.05
C SER A 74 3.89 -0.16 0.19
N PHE A 75 4.27 1.10 -0.01
CA PHE A 75 4.39 2.07 1.08
C PHE A 75 3.03 2.35 1.73
N LEU A 76 2.00 2.63 0.92
CA LEU A 76 0.64 2.88 1.40
C LEU A 76 0.09 1.67 2.15
N CYS A 77 0.27 0.46 1.60
CA CYS A 77 -0.13 -0.78 2.27
C CYS A 77 0.59 -0.92 3.63
N ALA A 78 1.91 -0.72 3.68
CA ALA A 78 2.68 -0.80 4.92
C ALA A 78 2.25 0.25 5.96
N GLN A 79 1.93 1.48 5.54
CA GLN A 79 1.39 2.51 6.44
C GLN A 79 -0.02 2.15 6.93
N GLN A 80 -0.86 1.58 6.09
CA GLN A 80 -2.21 1.13 6.46
C GLN A 80 -2.17 0.06 7.55
N PHE A 81 -1.27 -0.93 7.41
CA PHE A 81 -1.06 -1.92 8.44
C PHE A 81 -0.46 -1.33 9.72
N ARG A 82 0.52 -0.44 9.60
CA ARG A 82 1.15 0.20 10.76
C ARG A 82 0.15 1.03 11.58
N THR A 83 -0.74 1.76 10.90
CA THR A 83 -1.78 2.57 11.56
C THR A 83 -2.85 1.69 12.21
N SER A 84 -3.15 0.53 11.62
CA SER A 84 -4.18 -0.39 12.10
C SER A 84 -3.69 -1.36 13.18
N VAL A 85 -2.41 -1.75 13.15
CA VAL A 85 -1.79 -2.65 14.12
C VAL A 85 -0.68 -1.93 14.89
N ARG A 86 -1.07 -0.92 15.69
CA ARG A 86 -0.15 -0.08 16.46
C ARG A 86 0.70 -0.84 17.49
N ALA A 87 0.28 -2.04 17.87
CA ALA A 87 0.99 -2.90 18.81
C ALA A 87 2.26 -3.53 18.22
N LEU A 88 2.40 -3.55 16.88
CA LEU A 88 3.59 -4.05 16.21
C LEU A 88 4.51 -2.88 15.84
N PRO A 89 5.73 -2.82 16.40
CA PRO A 89 6.67 -1.76 16.05
C PRO A 89 7.11 -1.94 14.60
N TYR A 90 6.74 -0.98 13.75
CA TYR A 90 7.23 -0.90 12.38
C TYR A 90 7.90 0.46 12.13
N PRO A 91 9.22 0.58 12.34
CA PRO A 91 9.92 1.86 12.23
C PRO A 91 9.97 2.35 10.77
N ASN A 92 9.88 3.67 10.56
CA ASN A 92 9.81 4.31 9.24
C ASN A 92 10.91 3.85 8.28
N TRP A 93 12.15 3.75 8.77
CA TRP A 93 13.27 3.31 7.93
C TRP A 93 13.08 1.87 7.40
N ARG A 94 12.57 0.95 8.22
CA ARG A 94 12.30 -0.42 7.77
C ARG A 94 11.14 -0.47 6.80
N VAL A 95 10.11 0.35 7.00
CA VAL A 95 9.00 0.49 6.04
C VAL A 95 9.53 0.91 4.67
N TRP A 96 10.37 1.95 4.61
CA TRP A 96 10.98 2.41 3.36
C TRP A 96 11.83 1.33 2.70
N ARG A 97 12.74 0.71 3.46
CA ARG A 97 13.59 -0.38 2.93
C ARG A 97 12.75 -1.52 2.37
N ASN A 98 11.77 -2.01 3.13
CA ASN A 98 10.92 -3.13 2.74
C ASN A 98 10.07 -2.77 1.52
N THR A 99 9.57 -1.55 1.44
CA THR A 99 8.82 -1.02 0.29
C THR A 99 9.64 -1.12 -1.00
N PHE A 100 10.89 -0.64 -1.00
CA PHE A 100 11.75 -0.71 -2.19
C PHE A 100 12.08 -2.15 -2.58
N ILE A 101 12.35 -3.02 -1.59
CA ILE A 101 12.62 -4.44 -1.84
C ILE A 101 11.40 -5.14 -2.45
N VAL A 102 10.21 -4.97 -1.86
CA VAL A 102 8.95 -5.55 -2.34
C VAL A 102 8.65 -5.10 -3.76
N ALA A 103 8.79 -3.80 -4.04
CA ALA A 103 8.59 -3.25 -5.38
C ALA A 103 9.57 -3.83 -6.39
N GLY A 104 10.86 -3.92 -6.04
CA GLY A 104 11.90 -4.47 -6.91
C GLY A 104 11.65 -5.93 -7.25
N LEU A 105 11.30 -6.76 -6.26
CA LEU A 105 10.97 -8.17 -6.47
C LEU A 105 9.71 -8.34 -7.34
N THR A 106 8.69 -7.51 -7.13
CA THR A 106 7.45 -7.56 -7.92
C THR A 106 7.71 -7.21 -9.39
N VAL A 107 8.49 -6.16 -9.64
CA VAL A 107 8.89 -5.78 -11.00
C VAL A 107 9.77 -6.85 -11.64
N ALA A 108 10.67 -7.50 -10.88
CA ALA A 108 11.47 -8.60 -11.40
C ALA A 108 10.60 -9.79 -11.86
N VAL A 109 9.52 -10.12 -11.13
CA VAL A 109 8.54 -11.15 -11.54
C VAL A 109 7.85 -10.74 -12.84
N LEU A 110 7.42 -9.49 -12.97
CA LEU A 110 6.80 -8.99 -14.20
C LEU A 110 7.77 -8.93 -15.38
N HIS A 111 9.02 -8.56 -15.12
CA HIS A 111 10.07 -8.56 -16.14
C HIS A 111 10.35 -9.96 -16.64
N GLY A 112 10.49 -10.94 -15.74
CA GLY A 112 10.63 -12.35 -16.10
C GLY A 112 9.42 -12.86 -16.89
N SER A 113 8.21 -12.49 -16.48
CA SER A 113 6.97 -12.85 -17.18
C SER A 113 6.94 -12.28 -18.60
N ALA A 114 7.40 -11.05 -18.80
CA ALA A 114 7.48 -10.42 -20.12
C ALA A 114 8.56 -11.04 -21.01
N LEU A 115 9.67 -11.52 -20.45
CA LEU A 115 10.68 -12.25 -21.21
C LEU A 115 10.20 -13.66 -21.61
N TRP A 116 9.35 -14.28 -20.79
CA TRP A 116 8.88 -15.65 -21.01
C TRP A 116 7.63 -15.74 -21.89
N ILE A 117 6.63 -14.88 -21.65
CA ILE A 117 5.34 -14.88 -22.36
C ILE A 117 5.37 -13.93 -23.57
N GLY A 118 6.17 -12.86 -23.49
CA GLY A 118 6.21 -11.77 -24.45
C GLY A 118 5.72 -10.45 -23.84
N PHE A 119 6.09 -9.35 -24.51
CA PHE A 119 5.70 -8.00 -24.12
C PHE A 119 4.69 -7.43 -25.13
N PRO A 120 3.57 -6.83 -24.68
CA PRO A 120 3.15 -6.64 -23.29
C PRO A 120 2.62 -7.92 -22.64
N VAL A 121 2.81 -8.05 -21.32
CA VAL A 121 2.32 -9.21 -20.56
C VAL A 121 0.78 -9.21 -20.55
N PRO A 122 0.11 -10.26 -21.01
CA PRO A 122 -1.35 -10.35 -20.95
C PRO A 122 -1.81 -10.38 -19.48
N PHE A 123 -2.87 -9.65 -19.16
CA PHE A 123 -3.43 -9.58 -17.80
C PHE A 123 -2.39 -9.28 -16.71
N SER A 124 -1.48 -8.33 -16.97
CA SER A 124 -0.37 -7.98 -16.07
C SER A 124 -0.79 -7.75 -14.61
N ILE A 125 -1.95 -7.13 -14.37
CA ILE A 125 -2.50 -6.93 -13.02
C ILE A 125 -2.82 -8.26 -12.34
N VAL A 126 -3.43 -9.22 -13.06
CA VAL A 126 -3.80 -10.53 -12.52
C VAL A 126 -2.57 -11.35 -12.16
N ILE A 127 -1.48 -11.19 -12.92
CA ILE A 127 -0.20 -11.85 -12.62
C ILE A 127 0.53 -11.14 -11.48
N ALA A 128 0.54 -9.81 -11.48
CA ALA A 128 1.31 -9.04 -10.52
C ALA A 128 0.70 -9.02 -9.11
N MET A 129 -0.62 -8.91 -9.00
CA MET A 129 -1.29 -8.75 -7.70
C MET A 129 -1.03 -9.93 -6.76
N PRO A 130 -1.18 -11.21 -7.16
CA PRO A 130 -0.86 -12.34 -6.30
C PRO A 130 0.62 -12.36 -5.89
N ALA A 131 1.53 -12.11 -6.85
CA ALA A 131 2.95 -12.06 -6.57
C ALA A 131 3.28 -10.96 -5.55
N TRP A 132 2.76 -9.75 -5.75
CA TRP A 132 2.92 -8.62 -4.85
C TRP A 132 2.38 -8.91 -3.45
N VAL A 133 1.17 -9.48 -3.33
CA VAL A 133 0.55 -9.86 -2.05
C VAL A 133 1.41 -10.86 -1.29
N VAL A 134 1.94 -11.87 -1.97
CA VAL A 134 2.82 -12.86 -1.35
C VAL A 134 4.12 -12.19 -0.86
N ILE A 135 4.77 -11.40 -1.71
CA ILE A 135 6.04 -10.75 -1.39
C ILE A 135 5.88 -9.77 -0.21
N ILE A 136 4.85 -8.92 -0.22
CA ILE A 136 4.63 -7.95 0.85
C ILE A 136 4.25 -8.63 2.17
N THR A 137 3.46 -9.71 2.10
CA THR A 137 3.07 -10.50 3.29
C THR A 137 4.28 -11.18 3.91
N ILE A 138 5.16 -11.78 3.09
CA ILE A 138 6.43 -12.35 3.55
C ILE A 138 7.30 -11.25 4.19
N SER A 139 7.41 -10.09 3.56
CA SER A 139 8.18 -8.96 4.10
C SER A 139 7.67 -8.51 5.47
N MET A 140 6.35 -8.40 5.65
CA MET A 140 5.74 -8.06 6.94
C MET A 140 5.90 -9.18 7.97
N ALA A 141 5.74 -10.44 7.57
CA ALA A 141 5.94 -11.59 8.43
C ALA A 141 7.37 -11.63 9.00
N ILE A 142 8.39 -11.33 8.18
CA ILE A 142 9.79 -11.26 8.65
C ILE A 142 9.96 -10.22 9.77
N GLU A 143 9.32 -9.05 9.64
CA GLU A 143 9.40 -8.00 10.67
C GLU A 143 8.61 -8.33 11.93
N TRP A 144 7.46 -9.00 11.79
CA TRP A 144 6.49 -9.16 12.89
C TRP A 144 6.49 -10.53 13.55
N LEU A 145 7.10 -11.55 12.94
CA LEU A 145 7.09 -12.91 13.49
C LEU A 145 7.69 -12.96 14.90
N ARG A 146 8.84 -12.32 15.11
CA ARG A 146 9.48 -12.25 16.44
C ARG A 146 8.60 -11.49 17.46
N PRO A 147 8.11 -10.26 17.18
CA PRO A 147 7.16 -9.58 18.06
C PRO A 147 5.90 -10.38 18.40
N ILE A 148 5.34 -11.12 17.43
CA ILE A 148 4.14 -11.94 17.63
C ILE A 148 4.44 -13.15 18.52
N GLN A 149 5.60 -13.79 18.33
CA GLN A 149 6.05 -14.91 19.19
C GLN A 149 6.26 -14.47 20.64
N GLN A 150 6.76 -13.25 20.86
CA GLN A 150 6.95 -12.69 22.19
C GLN A 150 5.62 -12.34 22.87
N ASN A 151 4.61 -11.89 22.11
CA ASN A 151 3.31 -11.48 22.62
C ASN A 151 2.17 -12.03 21.73
N PRO A 152 1.60 -13.21 22.05
CA PRO A 152 0.59 -13.87 21.23
C PRO A 152 -0.67 -13.02 21.00
N GLY A 153 -1.03 -12.17 21.97
CA GLY A 153 -2.17 -11.25 21.86
C GLY A 153 -2.07 -10.26 20.69
N THR A 154 -0.85 -9.99 20.21
CA THR A 154 -0.61 -9.13 19.05
C THR A 154 -0.96 -9.82 17.73
N GLY A 155 -0.81 -11.16 17.65
CA GLY A 155 -1.26 -11.93 16.49
C GLY A 155 -2.78 -11.84 16.30
N THR A 156 -3.54 -11.89 17.39
CA THR A 156 -5.00 -11.71 17.38
C THR A 156 -5.40 -10.32 16.85
N MET A 157 -4.62 -9.28 17.13
CA MET A 157 -4.86 -7.94 16.57
C MET A 157 -4.67 -7.89 15.06
N VAL A 158 -3.64 -8.56 14.52
CA VAL A 158 -3.44 -8.66 13.06
C VAL A 158 -4.63 -9.34 12.40
N ILE A 159 -5.07 -10.48 12.94
CA ILE A 159 -6.23 -11.23 12.42
C ILE A 159 -7.50 -10.38 12.48
N ASN A 160 -7.73 -9.66 13.58
CA ASN A 160 -8.89 -8.79 13.71
C ASN A 160 -8.85 -7.62 12.72
N THR A 161 -7.69 -7.02 12.47
CA THR A 161 -7.52 -5.98 11.44
C THR A 161 -7.85 -6.52 10.05
N ILE A 162 -7.34 -7.71 9.71
CA ILE A 162 -7.64 -8.35 8.42
C ILE A 162 -9.15 -8.61 8.28
N LYS A 163 -9.81 -9.10 9.34
CA LYS A 163 -11.27 -9.31 9.35
C LYS A 163 -12.09 -8.03 9.18
N VAL A 164 -11.57 -6.87 9.56
CA VAL A 164 -12.26 -5.59 9.35
C VAL A 164 -12.15 -5.11 7.90
N TRP A 165 -11.16 -5.60 7.16
CA TRP A 165 -10.90 -5.19 5.78
C TRP A 165 -11.54 -6.12 4.74
N LEU A 166 -11.93 -7.34 5.14
CA LEU A 166 -12.71 -8.31 4.36
C LEU A 166 -14.20 -8.12 4.63
#